data_AF-A0AAW2WWA2-F1
#
_entry.id   AF-A0AAW2WWA2-F1
#
_cell.length_a   1.000
_cell.length_b   1.000
_cell.length_c   1.000
_cell.angle_alpha   90.00
_cell.angle_beta   90.00
_cell.angle_gamma   90.00
#
_symmetry.space_group_name_H-M   'P 1'
#
loop_
_entity.id
_entity.type
_entity.pdbx_description
1 polymer ?
#
loop_
_entity_poly.entity_id
_entity_poly.type
_entity_poly.pdbx_seq_one_letter_code
_entity_poly.pdbx_strand_id
1 'polypeptide(L)'
;MHIEKNMFDNIFNTVMDIKGKTKDNLNARKDLQIICNRSELEVDERRPYVMPKAVYTLTRDQKKRIFEWITSLKFPDGYASNLSRCVDMANLRLHGMKSHDCHVFMQKLIPIVIFG
;
A
#
# COMPACT_ATOMS: atom_id res chain seq x y z
N MET A 1 -8.44 18.18 5.46
CA MET A 1 -7.40 17.33 4.86
C MET A 1 -7.72 15.84 5.08
N HIS A 2 -8.80 15.35 4.47
CA HIS A 2 -9.15 13.91 4.50
C HIS A 2 -8.78 13.21 3.20
N ILE A 3 -8.71 13.96 2.09
CA ILE A 3 -8.41 13.45 0.76
C ILE A 3 -7.00 12.83 0.71
N GLU A 4 -5.98 13.51 1.25
CA GLU A 4 -4.61 13.00 1.25
C GLU A 4 -4.46 11.71 2.04
N LYS A 5 -5.04 11.65 3.25
CA LYS A 5 -5.05 10.44 4.04
C LYS A 5 -5.75 9.30 3.30
N ASN A 6 -6.91 9.56 2.71
CA ASN A 6 -7.65 8.55 1.94
C ASN A 6 -6.85 8.06 0.72
N MET A 7 -6.16 8.97 0.01
CA MET A 7 -5.33 8.64 -1.14
C MET A 7 -4.14 7.77 -0.72
N PHE A 8 -3.42 8.16 0.35
CA PHE A 8 -2.36 7.35 0.95
C PHE A 8 -2.86 5.96 1.34
N ASP A 9 -3.93 5.90 2.14
CA ASP A 9 -4.49 4.64 2.64
C ASP A 9 -4.91 3.74 1.47
N ASN A 10 -5.52 4.28 0.41
CA ASN A 10 -5.91 3.49 -0.76
C ASN A 10 -4.70 2.91 -1.51
N ILE A 11 -3.67 3.73 -1.78
CA ILE A 11 -2.47 3.27 -2.50
C ILE A 11 -1.71 2.26 -1.65
N PHE A 12 -1.42 2.61 -0.40
CA PHE A 12 -0.62 1.79 0.50
C PHE A 12 -1.30 0.45 0.78
N ASN A 13 -2.60 0.44 1.10
CA ASN A 13 -3.32 -0.81 1.38
C ASN A 13 -3.43 -1.72 0.14
N THR A 14 -3.41 -1.15 -1.07
CA THR A 14 -3.45 -1.92 -2.32
C THR A 14 -2.12 -2.58 -2.60
N VAL A 15 -1.01 -1.84 -2.53
CA VAL A 15 0.36 -2.38 -2.71
C VAL A 15 0.71 -3.39 -1.62
N MET A 16 0.25 -3.14 -0.39
CA MET A 16 0.41 -4.05 0.74
C MET A 16 -0.60 -5.19 0.78
N ASP A 17 -1.52 -5.29 -0.18
CA ASP A 17 -2.56 -6.33 -0.26
C ASP A 17 -3.26 -6.59 1.10
N ILE A 18 -3.76 -5.52 1.72
CA ILE A 18 -4.41 -5.61 3.03
C ILE A 18 -5.86 -6.04 2.83
N LYS A 19 -6.18 -7.28 3.24
CA LYS A 19 -7.54 -7.84 3.18
C LYS A 19 -8.57 -6.87 3.78
N GLY A 20 -9.60 -6.55 2.99
CA GLY A 20 -10.69 -5.65 3.36
C GLY A 20 -10.40 -4.15 3.20
N LYS A 21 -9.17 -3.77 2.84
CA LYS A 21 -8.78 -2.36 2.59
C LYS A 21 -8.18 -2.11 1.22
N THR A 22 -7.66 -3.14 0.56
CA THR A 22 -7.15 -3.06 -0.82
C THR A 22 -8.24 -2.57 -1.78
N LYS A 23 -7.85 -1.72 -2.74
CA LYS A 23 -8.71 -1.32 -3.86
C LYS A 23 -8.62 -2.29 -5.03
N ASP A 24 -7.69 -3.25 -4.97
CA ASP A 24 -7.65 -4.37 -5.89
C ASP A 24 -8.71 -5.41 -5.51
N ASN A 25 -9.82 -5.41 -6.23
CA ASN A 25 -10.95 -6.32 -6.01
C ASN A 25 -11.48 -6.85 -7.35
N LEU A 26 -12.38 -7.84 -7.29
CA LEU A 26 -12.87 -8.52 -8.48
C LEU A 26 -13.50 -7.57 -9.51
N ASN A 27 -14.28 -6.58 -9.05
CA ASN A 27 -14.91 -5.62 -9.95
C ASN A 27 -13.85 -4.72 -10.59
N ALA A 28 -12.88 -4.24 -9.81
CA ALA A 28 -11.75 -3.47 -10.33
C ALA A 28 -10.93 -4.26 -11.37
N ARG A 29 -10.76 -5.58 -11.20
CA ARG A 29 -10.08 -6.43 -12.19
C ARG A 29 -10.89 -6.61 -13.47
N LYS A 30 -12.22 -6.75 -13.38
CA LYS A 30 -13.10 -6.78 -14.55
C LYS A 30 -13.10 -5.45 -15.30
N ASP A 31 -13.14 -4.34 -14.58
CA ASP A 31 -13.03 -3.00 -15.17
C ASP A 31 -11.68 -2.86 -15.88
N LEU A 32 -10.58 -3.28 -15.24
CA LEU A 32 -9.23 -3.28 -15.83
C LEU A 32 -9.16 -4.09 -17.13
N GLN A 33 -9.82 -5.23 -17.25
CA GLN A 33 -9.85 -6.00 -18.49
C GLN A 33 -10.51 -5.23 -19.65
N ILE A 34 -11.50 -4.38 -19.36
CA ILE A 34 -12.20 -3.59 -20.37
C ILE A 34 -11.39 -2.34 -20.74
N ILE A 35 -10.78 -1.67 -19.76
CA ILE A 35 -10.16 -0.35 -19.93
C ILE A 35 -8.64 -0.38 -20.12
N CYS A 36 -7.98 -1.50 -19.83
CA CYS A 36 -6.53 -1.64 -19.86
C CYS A 36 -6.10 -2.94 -20.56
N ASN A 37 -5.02 -2.88 -21.33
CA ASN A 37 -4.40 -4.07 -21.93
C ASN A 37 -3.36 -4.68 -20.95
N ARG A 38 -3.85 -5.40 -19.93
CA ARG A 38 -3.04 -6.00 -18.84
C ARG A 38 -3.45 -7.46 -18.60
N SER A 39 -3.14 -8.34 -19.55
CA SER A 39 -3.53 -9.76 -19.49
C SER A 39 -3.04 -10.49 -18.23
N GLU A 40 -1.90 -10.08 -17.67
CA GLU A 40 -1.35 -10.57 -16.40
C GLU A 40 -2.24 -10.32 -15.16
N LEU A 41 -3.20 -9.40 -15.26
CA LEU A 41 -4.14 -9.06 -14.19
C LEU A 41 -5.57 -9.56 -14.44
N GLU A 42 -5.84 -10.16 -15.60
CA GLU A 42 -7.17 -10.65 -15.97
C GLU A 42 -7.63 -11.79 -15.06
N VAL A 43 -8.94 -11.83 -14.81
CA VAL A 43 -9.56 -12.89 -14.01
C VAL A 43 -9.99 -14.00 -14.95
N ASP A 44 -9.64 -15.24 -14.62
CA ASP A 44 -10.10 -16.40 -15.37
C ASP A 44 -11.61 -16.57 -15.19
N GLU A 45 -12.38 -16.47 -16.27
CA GLU A 45 -13.83 -16.67 -16.27
C GLU A 45 -14.24 -18.07 -15.80
N ARG A 46 -13.36 -19.08 -15.97
CA ARG A 46 -13.57 -20.45 -15.48
C ARG A 46 -13.36 -20.56 -13.97
N ARG A 47 -12.61 -19.62 -13.38
CA ARG A 47 -12.30 -19.56 -11.94
C ARG A 47 -12.48 -18.13 -11.42
N PRO A 48 -13.71 -17.59 -11.43
CA PRO A 48 -13.97 -16.17 -11.17
C PRO A 48 -13.64 -15.72 -9.74
N TYR A 49 -13.33 -16.64 -8.84
CA TYR A 49 -12.92 -16.36 -7.46
C TYR A 49 -11.41 -16.34 -7.25
N VAL A 50 -10.62 -16.69 -8.28
CA VAL A 50 -9.16 -16.74 -8.20
C VAL A 50 -8.60 -15.54 -8.97
N MET A 51 -8.17 -14.51 -8.24
CA MET A 51 -7.45 -13.38 -8.84
C MET A 51 -5.95 -13.70 -8.91
N PRO A 52 -5.30 -13.52 -10.07
CA PRO A 52 -3.85 -13.65 -10.13
C PRO A 52 -3.20 -12.58 -9.26
N LYS A 53 -2.10 -12.96 -8.60
CA LYS A 53 -1.35 -12.04 -7.75
C LYS A 53 -0.88 -10.86 -8.59
N ALA A 54 -1.29 -9.65 -8.21
CA ALA A 54 -0.90 -8.45 -8.92
C ALA A 54 0.61 -8.21 -8.84
N VAL A 55 1.22 -7.82 -9.96
CA VAL A 55 2.65 -7.51 -10.07
C VAL A 55 3.11 -6.39 -9.13
N TYR A 56 2.19 -5.51 -8.75
CA TYR A 56 2.43 -4.40 -7.83
C TYR A 56 2.20 -4.75 -6.35
N THR A 57 1.83 -6.00 -6.03
CA THR A 57 1.65 -6.44 -4.64
C THR A 57 2.95 -6.99 -4.06
N LEU A 58 3.29 -6.54 -2.86
CA LEU A 58 4.53 -6.94 -2.21
C LEU A 58 4.43 -8.36 -1.63
N THR A 59 5.55 -9.09 -1.67
CA THR A 59 5.73 -10.33 -0.92
C THR A 59 5.81 -10.05 0.58
N ARG A 60 5.58 -11.08 1.42
CA ARG A 60 5.67 -10.95 2.88
C ARG A 60 7.02 -10.42 3.34
N ASP A 61 8.12 -10.88 2.72
CA ASP A 61 9.47 -10.45 3.08
C ASP A 61 9.78 -9.01 2.63
N GLN A 62 9.25 -8.58 1.48
CA GLN A 62 9.31 -7.17 1.08
C GLN A 62 8.53 -6.28 2.04
N LYS A 63 7.31 -6.68 2.43
CA LYS A 63 6.53 -5.95 3.44
C LYS A 63 7.34 -5.81 4.73
N LYS A 64 7.88 -6.90 5.27
CA LYS A 64 8.67 -6.90 6.51
C LYS A 64 9.83 -5.91 6.44
N ARG A 65 10.62 -5.94 5.36
CA ARG A 65 11.74 -4.98 5.15
C ARG A 65 11.28 -3.52 5.14
N ILE A 66 10.16 -3.23 4.48
CA ILE A 66 9.60 -1.88 4.47
C ILE A 66 9.17 -1.45 5.87
N PHE A 67 8.48 -2.31 6.62
CA PHE A 67 8.06 -1.98 7.97
C PHE A 67 9.25 -1.80 8.92
N GLU A 68 10.28 -2.64 8.84
CA GLU A 68 11.54 -2.47 9.57
C GLU A 68 12.20 -1.12 9.22
N TRP A 69 12.27 -0.78 7.94
CA TRP A 69 12.76 0.52 7.50
C TRP A 69 11.93 1.67 8.09
N ILE A 70 10.60 1.62 8.02
CA ILE A 70 9.72 2.64 8.62
C ILE A 70 9.99 2.78 10.12
N THR A 71 10.19 1.68 10.85
CA THR A 71 10.52 1.75 12.28
C THR A 71 11.88 2.37 12.58
N SER A 72 12.81 2.30 11.62
CA SER A 72 14.14 2.90 11.74
C SER A 72 14.18 4.40 11.42
N LEU A 73 13.13 4.93 10.77
CA LEU A 73 13.08 6.33 10.36
C LEU A 73 13.05 7.27 11.57
N LYS A 74 13.88 8.30 11.50
CA LYS A 74 13.89 9.42 12.44
C LYS A 74 13.79 10.72 11.64
N PHE A 75 12.94 11.62 12.11
CA PHE A 75 12.73 12.92 11.50
C PHE A 75 13.19 14.03 12.44
N PRO A 76 13.62 15.19 11.91
CA PRO A 76 13.82 16.40 12.70
C PRO A 76 12.53 16.79 13.43
N ASP A 77 12.68 17.52 14.54
CA ASP A 77 11.53 18.02 15.29
C ASP A 77 10.62 18.90 14.41
N GLY A 78 9.32 18.75 14.59
CA GLY A 78 8.30 19.43 13.79
C GLY A 78 8.11 18.93 12.33
N TYR A 79 8.92 18.00 11.84
CA TYR A 79 8.80 17.53 10.44
C TYR A 79 7.69 16.51 10.22
N ALA A 80 7.72 15.39 10.95
CA ALA A 80 6.70 14.35 10.93
C ALA A 80 6.65 13.65 12.29
N SER A 81 5.56 12.96 12.60
CA SER A 81 5.50 12.18 13.84
C SER A 81 6.41 10.95 13.78
N ASN A 82 6.67 10.35 14.94
CA ASN A 82 7.42 9.11 15.00
C ASN A 82 6.60 7.94 14.40
N LEU A 83 6.88 7.62 13.13
CA LEU A 83 6.18 6.60 12.36
C LEU A 83 6.33 5.20 12.94
N SER A 84 7.34 4.92 13.77
CA SER A 84 7.50 3.60 14.38
C SER A 84 6.32 3.23 15.28
N ARG A 85 5.63 4.23 15.86
CA ARG A 85 4.40 4.04 16.66
C ARG A 85 3.19 3.64 15.83
N CYS A 86 3.26 3.81 14.52
CA CYS A 86 2.19 3.48 13.58
C CYS A 86 2.35 2.07 12.99
N VAL A 87 3.44 1.36 13.27
CA VAL A 87 3.77 0.08 12.67
C VAL A 87 3.33 -1.08 13.58
N ASP A 88 2.48 -1.96 13.03
CA ASP A 88 2.19 -3.28 13.57
C ASP A 88 3.00 -4.34 12.81
N MET A 89 4.11 -4.78 13.41
CA MET A 89 4.99 -5.80 12.83
C MET A 89 4.38 -7.19 12.81
N ALA A 90 3.43 -7.50 13.70
CA ALA A 90 2.81 -8.82 13.76
C ALA A 90 1.84 -9.03 12.59
N ASN A 91 1.05 -8.00 12.27
CA ASN A 91 0.07 -8.03 11.19
C ASN A 91 0.57 -7.39 9.89
N LEU A 92 1.77 -6.80 9.88
CA LEU A 92 2.35 -6.03 8.76
C LEU A 92 1.39 -4.94 8.27
N ARG A 93 0.96 -4.07 9.19
CA ARG A 93 -0.03 -3.02 8.95
C ARG A 93 0.42 -1.68 9.53
N LEU A 94 -0.07 -0.60 8.92
CA LEU A 94 0.01 0.75 9.49
C LEU A 94 -1.31 1.14 10.16
N HIS A 95 -1.22 1.81 11.30
CA HIS A 95 -2.36 2.38 12.02
C HIS A 95 -2.01 3.75 12.62
N GLY A 96 -3.03 4.58 12.88
CA GLY A 96 -2.85 5.83 13.63
C GLY A 96 -2.07 6.95 12.94
N MET A 97 -1.67 6.79 11.67
CA MET A 97 -1.04 7.89 10.92
C MET A 97 -1.98 9.07 10.74
N LYS A 98 -1.50 10.29 11.04
CA LYS A 98 -2.25 11.53 10.77
C LYS A 98 -2.08 11.93 9.31
N SER A 99 -2.96 12.81 8.84
CA SER A 99 -2.91 13.25 7.43
C SER A 99 -1.58 13.90 7.04
N HIS A 100 -0.93 14.62 7.97
CA HIS A 100 0.40 15.19 7.74
C HIS A 100 1.47 14.12 7.54
N ASP A 101 1.44 13.06 8.35
CA ASP A 101 2.37 11.93 8.20
C ASP A 101 2.17 11.23 6.85
N CYS A 102 0.90 11.02 6.46
CA CYS A 102 0.56 10.47 5.16
C CYS A 102 1.06 11.35 4.01
N HIS A 103 0.92 12.67 4.13
CA HIS A 103 1.41 13.64 3.15
C HIS A 103 2.93 13.55 2.98
N VAL A 104 3.69 13.60 4.08
CA VAL A 104 5.15 13.43 4.08
C VAL A 104 5.53 12.08 3.47
N PHE A 105 4.84 11.00 3.84
CA PHE A 105 5.12 9.67 3.32
C PHE A 105 4.96 9.63 1.80
N MET A 106 3.85 10.14 1.27
CA MET A 106 3.59 10.13 -0.16
C MET A 106 4.59 10.96 -0.95
N GLN A 107 4.89 12.18 -0.49
CA GLN A 107 5.72 13.09 -1.24
C GLN A 107 7.22 12.78 -1.16
N LYS A 108 7.68 12.21 -0.04
CA LYS A 108 9.11 12.11 0.28
C LYS A 108 9.59 10.69 0.46
N LEU A 109 8.75 9.78 0.96
CA LEU A 109 9.16 8.42 1.32
C LEU A 109 8.83 7.39 0.25
N ILE A 110 7.69 7.50 -0.45
CA ILE A 110 7.32 6.57 -1.54
C ILE A 110 8.44 6.40 -2.59
N PRO A 111 9.07 7.48 -3.11
CA PRO A 111 10.14 7.32 -4.08
C PRO A 111 11.33 6.52 -3.54
N ILE A 112 11.62 6.66 -2.24
CA ILE A 112 12.72 5.92 -1.58
C ILE A 112 12.34 4.45 -1.39
N VAL A 113 11.09 4.16 -1.03
CA VAL A 113 10.62 2.78 -0.84
C VAL A 113 10.57 1.99 -2.14
N ILE A 114 10.22 2.65 -3.26
CA ILE A 114 10.02 2.00 -4.55
C ILE A 114 11.33 1.89 -5.34
N PHE A 115 12.20 2.88 -5.25
CA PHE A 115 13.43 2.95 -6.05
C PHE A 115 14.73 2.75 -5.26
N GLY A 116 14.66 2.65 -3.93
CA GLY A 116 15.81 2.46 -3.03
C GLY A 116 16.07 1.03 -2.60
#